data_AF-A0A7C4RQB4-F1
#
_entry.id   AF-A0A7C4RQB4-F1
#
_cell.length_a   1.000
_cell.length_b   1.000
_cell.length_c   1.000
_cell.angle_alpha   90.00
_cell.angle_beta   90.00
_cell.angle_gamma   90.00
#
_symmetry.space_group_name_H-M   'P 1'
#
loop_
_entity.id
_entity.type
_entity.pdbx_description
1 polymer ?
#
loop_
_entity_poly.entity_id
_entity_poly.type
_entity_poly.pdbx_seq_one_letter_code
_entity_poly.pdbx_strand_id
1 'polypeptide(L)'
;MEPEPSEEVSSPAHEHPSAECLELFRHLSEYIDREIDDVAYDVIEQHLKDCPACRICLATLRQTVSLCRSMHDSSIGIPETASQKLHQAIRDYIAAAQPFP
;
A
#
# COMPACT_ATOMS: atom_id res chain seq x y z
N MET A 1 21.97 44.28 18.25
CA MET A 1 22.12 43.51 17.00
C MET A 1 20.87 42.67 16.88
N GLU A 2 19.90 43.16 16.13
CA GLU A 2 19.07 42.28 15.29
C GLU A 2 19.74 42.26 13.90
N PRO A 3 19.53 41.21 13.09
CA PRO A 3 18.28 41.08 12.32
C PRO A 3 17.62 39.69 12.50
N GLU A 4 16.32 39.66 12.81
CA GLU A 4 15.15 39.52 11.92
C GLU A 4 14.74 38.07 11.55
N PRO A 5 13.45 37.73 11.70
CA PRO A 5 12.80 36.58 11.08
C PRO A 5 12.28 36.98 9.69
N SER A 6 12.84 36.42 8.61
CA SER A 6 12.31 36.58 7.25
C SER A 6 12.77 35.38 6.41
N GLU A 7 11.90 34.41 6.17
CA GLU A 7 10.98 34.35 5.02
C GLU A 7 11.63 33.65 3.80
N GLU A 8 10.80 32.82 3.13
CA GLU A 8 10.90 32.43 1.71
C GLU A 8 11.85 31.29 1.31
N VAL A 9 11.56 30.05 1.74
CA VAL A 9 11.85 28.89 0.86
C VAL A 9 10.62 28.65 0.00
N SER A 10 10.62 29.34 -1.14
CA SER A 10 9.76 29.06 -2.29
C SER A 10 9.89 27.58 -2.66
N SER A 11 8.81 26.82 -2.52
CA SER A 11 8.74 25.42 -2.93
C SER A 11 7.33 25.12 -3.43
N PRO A 12 7.20 24.33 -4.52
CA PRO A 12 6.02 24.33 -5.37
C PRO A 12 4.82 23.75 -4.62
N ALA A 13 3.72 24.51 -4.60
CA ALA A 13 2.35 24.10 -4.29
C ALA A 13 2.19 22.72 -3.61
N HIS A 14 2.58 22.60 -2.35
CA HIS A 14 2.06 21.54 -1.50
C HIS A 14 0.70 22.01 -1.03
N GLU A 15 -0.33 21.79 -1.86
CA GLU A 15 -1.72 21.99 -1.48
C GLU A 15 -1.97 21.20 -0.19
N HIS A 16 -2.41 21.93 0.84
CA HIS A 16 -2.56 21.39 2.18
C HIS A 16 -3.51 20.18 2.13
N PRO A 17 -3.28 19.11 2.92
CA PRO A 17 -4.15 17.95 2.87
C PRO A 17 -5.58 18.38 3.24
N SER A 18 -6.53 18.17 2.32
CA SER A 18 -7.94 18.36 2.61
C SER A 18 -8.37 17.36 3.69
N ALA A 19 -9.53 17.62 4.33
CA ALA A 19 -10.10 16.67 5.29
C ALA A 19 -10.25 15.26 4.67
N GLU A 20 -10.53 15.18 3.38
CA GLU A 20 -10.65 13.92 2.63
C GLU A 20 -9.29 13.21 2.46
N CYS A 21 -8.21 13.97 2.23
CA CYS A 21 -6.85 13.40 2.22
C CYS A 21 -6.49 12.81 3.59
N LEU A 22 -6.85 13.49 4.68
CA LEU A 22 -6.59 12.99 6.05
C LEU A 22 -7.39 11.72 6.36
N GLU A 23 -8.66 11.67 5.95
CA GLU A 23 -9.47 10.45 6.09
C GLU A 23 -8.90 9.30 5.26
N LEU A 24 -8.45 9.55 4.03
CA LEU A 24 -7.71 8.56 3.24
C LEU A 24 -6.51 8.03 4.01
N PHE A 25 -5.66 8.91 4.55
CA PHE A 25 -4.45 8.53 5.29
C PHE A 25 -4.75 7.58 6.45
N ARG A 26 -5.88 7.78 7.13
CA ARG A 26 -6.30 6.94 8.25
C ARG A 26 -6.56 5.50 7.82
N HIS A 27 -7.05 5.31 6.58
CA HIS A 27 -7.39 4.01 6.01
C HIS A 27 -6.30 3.42 5.10
N LEU A 28 -5.20 4.14 4.82
CA LEU A 28 -4.16 3.65 3.91
C LEU A 28 -3.46 2.39 4.42
N SER A 29 -3.33 2.19 5.74
CA SER A 29 -2.73 0.95 6.29
C SER A 29 -3.63 -0.25 5.98
N GLU A 30 -4.90 -0.16 6.34
CA GLU A 30 -5.92 -1.19 6.09
C GLU A 30 -6.03 -1.48 4.58
N TYR A 31 -6.00 -0.45 3.74
CA TYR A 31 -6.01 -0.58 2.29
C TYR A 31 -4.77 -1.33 1.76
N ILE A 32 -3.57 -1.09 2.29
CA ILE A 32 -2.34 -1.80 1.87
C ILE A 32 -2.41 -3.27 2.29
N ASP A 33 -2.89 -3.55 3.50
CA ASP A 33 -3.00 -4.91 4.04
C ASP A 33 -4.23 -5.68 3.49
N ARG A 34 -5.08 -5.01 2.69
CA ARG A 34 -6.34 -5.53 2.12
C ARG A 34 -7.37 -5.89 3.19
N GLU A 35 -7.32 -5.22 4.33
CA GLU A 35 -8.23 -5.37 5.47
C GLU A 35 -9.22 -4.20 5.52
N ILE A 36 -9.79 -3.85 4.38
CA ILE A 36 -10.74 -2.74 4.24
C ILE A 36 -12.04 -3.24 3.63
N ASP A 37 -13.17 -2.66 4.02
CA ASP A 37 -14.46 -2.98 3.43
C ASP A 37 -14.61 -2.41 2.00
N ASP A 38 -15.51 -3.00 1.22
CA ASP A 38 -15.71 -2.65 -0.20
C ASP A 38 -16.11 -1.18 -0.39
N VAL A 39 -16.89 -0.61 0.53
CA VAL A 39 -17.36 0.78 0.43
C VAL A 39 -16.19 1.74 0.60
N ALA A 40 -15.38 1.51 1.63
CA ALA A 40 -14.19 2.31 1.87
C ALA A 40 -13.13 2.11 0.77
N TYR A 41 -13.00 0.90 0.22
CA TYR A 41 -12.13 0.65 -0.94
C TYR A 41 -12.49 1.53 -2.15
N ASP A 42 -13.77 1.61 -2.51
CA ASP A 42 -14.22 2.44 -3.63
C ASP A 42 -13.97 3.94 -3.40
N VAL A 43 -14.20 4.44 -2.18
CA VAL A 43 -13.93 5.84 -1.81
C VAL A 43 -12.45 6.17 -1.95
N ILE A 44 -11.58 5.28 -1.47
CA ILE A 44 -10.13 5.42 -1.60
C ILE A 44 -9.70 5.43 -3.07
N GLU A 45 -10.21 4.48 -3.87
CA GLU A 45 -9.90 4.40 -5.30
C GLU A 45 -10.35 5.64 -6.07
N GLN A 46 -11.51 6.22 -5.74
CA GLN A 46 -11.98 7.48 -6.32
C GLN A 46 -11.03 8.62 -5.95
N HIS A 47 -10.71 8.78 -4.67
CA HIS A 47 -9.81 9.84 -4.22
C HIS A 47 -8.42 9.72 -4.87
N LEU A 48 -7.89 8.51 -5.02
CA LEU A 48 -6.60 8.29 -5.69
C LEU A 48 -6.64 8.67 -7.18
N LYS A 49 -7.78 8.61 -7.85
CA LYS A 49 -7.90 9.07 -9.26
C LYS A 49 -7.81 10.58 -9.35
N ASP A 50 -8.47 11.29 -8.43
CA ASP A 50 -8.58 12.74 -8.44
C ASP A 50 -7.39 13.45 -7.76
N CYS A 51 -6.72 12.81 -6.81
CA CYS A 51 -5.64 13.43 -6.03
C CYS A 51 -4.24 12.84 -6.36
N PRO A 52 -3.38 13.57 -7.09
CA PRO A 52 -2.02 13.12 -7.38
C PRO A 52 -1.11 13.10 -6.14
N ALA A 53 -1.32 13.98 -5.17
CA ALA A 53 -0.53 14.02 -3.94
C ALA A 53 -0.70 12.73 -3.11
N CYS A 54 -1.94 12.26 -2.96
CA CYS A 54 -2.23 11.01 -2.26
C CYS A 54 -1.70 9.77 -2.99
N ARG A 55 -1.67 9.78 -4.33
CA ARG A 55 -1.02 8.72 -5.11
C ARG A 55 0.47 8.62 -4.80
N ILE A 56 1.16 9.76 -4.76
CA ILE A 56 2.59 9.80 -4.41
C ILE A 56 2.78 9.28 -2.98
N CYS A 57 1.96 9.73 -2.03
CA CYS A 57 2.11 9.31 -0.64
C CYS A 57 1.84 7.80 -0.43
N LEU A 58 0.82 7.26 -1.11
CA LEU A 58 0.57 5.82 -1.14
C LEU A 58 1.76 5.03 -1.72
N ALA A 59 2.37 5.53 -2.81
CA ALA A 59 3.54 4.89 -3.40
C ALA A 59 4.71 4.85 -2.41
N THR A 60 4.98 5.97 -1.72
CA THR A 60 6.01 6.05 -0.68
C THR A 60 5.71 5.07 0.46
N LEU A 61 4.48 5.04 0.96
CA LEU A 61 4.09 4.14 2.04
C LEU A 61 4.25 2.67 1.66
N ARG A 62 3.84 2.28 0.44
CA ARG A 62 4.06 0.92 -0.10
C ARG A 62 5.54 0.55 -0.15
N GLN A 63 6.39 1.48 -0.54
CA GLN A 63 7.84 1.26 -0.55
C GLN A 63 8.38 1.04 0.87
N THR A 64 7.95 1.85 1.84
CA THR A 64 8.33 1.66 3.25
C THR A 64 7.89 0.30 3.78
N VAL A 65 6.64 -0.11 3.52
CA VAL A 65 6.11 -1.42 3.91
C VAL A 65 6.92 -2.55 3.26
N SER A 66 7.24 -2.44 1.97
CA SER A 66 8.06 -3.42 1.27
C SER A 66 9.46 -3.56 1.89
N LEU A 67 10.10 -2.45 2.26
CA LEU A 67 11.39 -2.48 2.95
C LEU A 67 11.28 -3.17 4.30
N CYS A 68 10.27 -2.84 5.10
CA CYS A 68 10.00 -3.50 6.39
C CYS A 68 9.79 -5.01 6.23
N ARG A 69 8.99 -5.44 5.24
CA ARG A 69 8.77 -6.86 4.95
C ARG A 69 10.06 -7.57 4.55
N SER A 70 10.87 -6.97 3.69
CA SER A 70 12.13 -7.58 3.23
C SER A 70 13.15 -7.79 4.38
N MET A 71 13.20 -6.87 5.34
CA MET A 71 14.03 -7.03 6.54
C MET A 71 13.53 -8.18 7.43
N HIS A 72 12.22 -8.42 7.48
CA HIS A 72 11.61 -9.51 8.24
C HIS A 72 11.77 -10.87 7.55
N ASP A 73 11.55 -10.93 6.23
CA ASP A 73 11.62 -12.14 5.40
C ASP A 73 13.03 -12.75 5.31
N SER A 74 14.07 -11.97 5.65
CA SER A 74 15.46 -12.45 5.72
C SER A 74 15.68 -13.56 6.75
N SER A 75 14.67 -13.92 7.55
CA SER A 75 14.79 -14.84 8.69
C SER A 75 13.98 -16.14 8.61
N ILE A 76 13.04 -16.31 7.67
CA ILE A 76 12.25 -17.55 7.54
C ILE A 76 12.09 -17.93 6.06
N GLY A 77 13.09 -18.64 5.53
CA GLY A 77 12.94 -19.27 4.21
C GLY A 77 11.84 -20.33 4.25
N ILE A 78 10.83 -20.19 3.39
CA ILE A 78 9.84 -21.26 3.16
C ILE A 78 10.61 -22.54 2.80
N PRO A 79 10.38 -23.67 3.50
CA PRO A 79 11.00 -24.93 3.13
C PRO A 79 10.63 -25.30 1.70
N GLU A 80 11.60 -25.70 0.89
CA GLU A 80 11.35 -26.04 -0.52
C GLU A 80 10.29 -27.13 -0.67
N THR A 81 10.19 -28.04 0.31
CA THR A 81 9.15 -29.07 0.38
C THR A 81 7.73 -28.52 0.48
N ALA A 82 7.52 -27.36 1.11
CA ALA A 82 6.22 -26.70 1.18
C ALA A 82 5.84 -26.11 -0.20
N SER A 83 6.80 -25.43 -0.86
CA SER A 83 6.61 -24.91 -2.21
C SER A 83 6.30 -26.03 -3.22
N GLN A 84 7.05 -27.14 -3.16
CA GLN A 84 6.82 -28.31 -4.01
C GLN A 84 5.43 -28.93 -3.81
N LYS A 85 5.00 -29.08 -2.56
CA LYS A 85 3.66 -29.61 -2.24
C LYS A 85 2.54 -28.70 -2.76
N LEU A 86 2.69 -27.38 -2.59
CA LEU A 86 1.72 -26.41 -3.11
C LEU A 86 1.61 -26.48 -4.63
N HIS A 87 2.75 -26.48 -5.34
CA HIS A 87 2.76 -26.62 -6.80
C HIS A 87 2.14 -27.93 -7.26
N GLN A 88 2.39 -29.03 -6.55
CA GLN A 88 1.77 -30.32 -6.87
C GLN A 88 0.24 -30.25 -6.71
N ALA A 89 -0.25 -29.72 -5.58
CA ALA A 89 -1.69 -29.59 -5.33
C ALA A 89 -2.40 -28.71 -6.37
N ILE A 90 -1.79 -27.59 -6.78
CA ILE A 90 -2.34 -26.73 -7.83
C ILE A 90 -2.39 -27.47 -9.17
N ARG A 91 -1.33 -28.21 -9.53
CA ARG A 91 -1.32 -29.02 -10.76
C ARG A 91 -2.40 -30.10 -10.74
N ASP A 92 -2.55 -30.80 -9.62
CA ASP A 92 -3.56 -31.85 -9.46
C ASP A 92 -4.96 -31.27 -9.58
N TYR A 93 -5.21 -30.07 -9.01
CA TYR A 93 -6.49 -29.37 -9.12
C TYR A 93 -6.80 -28.94 -10.56
N ILE A 94 -5.83 -28.35 -11.26
CA ILE A 94 -5.99 -27.95 -12.67
C ILE A 94 -6.20 -29.18 -13.56
N ALA A 95 -5.43 -30.25 -13.34
CA ALA A 95 -5.55 -31.51 -14.09
C ALA A 95 -6.87 -32.22 -13.81
N ALA A 96 -7.41 -32.10 -12.60
CA ALA A 96 -8.72 -32.62 -12.24
C ALA A 96 -9.88 -31.81 -12.84
N ALA A 97 -9.62 -30.62 -13.41
CA ALA A 97 -10.59 -29.75 -14.11
C ALA A 97 -11.98 -29.74 -13.45
N GLN A 98 -12.02 -29.58 -12.12
CA GLN A 98 -13.29 -29.43 -11.41
C GLN A 98 -13.67 -27.94 -11.38
N PRO A 99 -14.91 -27.57 -11.75
CA PRO A 99 -15.39 -26.21 -11.53
C PRO A 99 -15.42 -25.91 -10.03
N PHE A 100 -14.99 -24.70 -9.67
CA PHE A 100 -14.97 -24.18 -8.30
C PHE A 100 -16.41 -24.19 -7.72
N PRO A 101 -16.68 -24.78 -6.53
CA PRO A 101 -17.99 -24.71 -5.90
C PRO A 101 -18.33 -23.30 -5.39
#